data_AF-A0A535TK56-F1
#
_entry.id   AF-A0A535TK56-F1
#
_cell.length_a   1.000
_cell.length_b   1.000
_cell.length_c   1.000
_cell.angle_alpha   90.00
_cell.angle_beta   90.00
_cell.angle_gamma   90.00
#
_symmetry.space_group_name_H-M   'P 1'
#
loop_
_entity.id
_entity.type
_entity.pdbx_description
1 polymer ?
#
loop_
_entity_poly.entity_id
_entity_poly.type
_entity_poly.pdbx_seq_one_letter_code
_entity_poly.pdbx_strand_id
1 'polypeptide(L)'
;LSILGRVTLHQGDGVGARLLIEESLAIRRELEDRSGIADSLFHLAEVTSSRGDYTQAQSLYRESLAIAEELDDKWLIASCLQGLMGVALASGQPAWSARLWGTAERIRESLGVPIPLVERARYEQMVNSLHTQLGKTAFRAARKEGRLMTPVQVLAAQGPVKLSTEAAQRAEKAGTVATPISPLSAKLTVREVEVLRMIALGLTDTQVAEKLVISRRTVNAHLTSIYSKINVSTRSAATRYALDNRLV
;
A
#
# COMPACT_ATOMS: atom_id res chain seq x y z
N LEU A 1 29.52 1.98 -0.34
CA LEU A 1 29.19 3.31 0.23
C LEU A 1 27.68 3.56 0.29
N SER A 2 26.88 3.20 -0.72
CA SER A 2 25.40 3.29 -0.67
C SER A 2 24.75 2.57 0.52
N ILE A 3 25.19 1.34 0.83
CA ILE A 3 24.70 0.56 1.97
C ILE A 3 25.03 1.26 3.31
N LEU A 4 26.17 1.94 3.40
CA LEU A 4 26.56 2.71 4.59
C LEU A 4 25.68 3.95 4.74
N GLY A 5 25.43 4.69 3.65
CA GLY A 5 24.47 5.82 3.65
C GLY A 5 23.07 5.41 4.10
N ARG A 6 22.58 4.22 3.72
CA ARG A 6 21.31 3.66 4.21
C ARG A 6 21.31 3.41 5.72
N VAL A 7 22.41 2.85 6.24
CA VAL A 7 22.57 2.61 7.69
C VAL A 7 22.62 3.94 8.46
N THR A 8 23.31 4.94 7.93
CA THR A 8 23.42 6.27 8.54
C THR A 8 22.09 7.04 8.54
N LEU A 9 21.27 6.89 7.49
CA LEU A 9 19.90 7.44 7.46
C LEU A 9 19.03 6.84 8.57
N HIS A 10 19.12 5.53 8.80
CA HIS A 10 18.43 4.88 9.92
C HIS A 10 18.97 5.29 11.30
N GLN A 11 20.20 5.81 11.37
CA GLN A 11 20.84 6.34 12.58
C GLN A 11 20.57 7.84 12.81
N GLY A 12 19.86 8.51 11.89
CA GLY A 12 19.43 9.90 12.04
C GLY A 12 20.41 10.96 11.54
N ASP A 13 21.60 10.58 11.06
CA ASP A 13 22.55 11.51 10.43
C ASP A 13 22.31 11.59 8.91
N GLY A 14 21.27 12.34 8.54
CA GLY A 14 20.92 12.59 7.13
C GLY A 14 21.93 13.47 6.37
N VAL A 15 22.89 14.11 7.06
CA VAL A 15 23.92 14.94 6.41
C VAL A 15 25.09 14.06 5.99
N GLY A 16 25.60 13.22 6.89
CA GLY A 16 26.65 12.24 6.59
C GLY A 16 26.21 11.24 5.53
N ALA A 17 24.96 10.75 5.60
CA ALA A 17 24.40 9.86 4.59
C ALA A 17 24.41 10.48 3.18
N ARG A 18 24.02 11.75 3.06
CA ARG A 18 23.98 12.46 1.78
C ARG A 18 25.36 12.60 1.15
N LEU A 19 26.35 13.05 1.92
CA LEU A 19 27.72 13.25 1.41
C LEU A 19 28.33 11.96 0.87
N LEU A 20 28.17 10.85 1.60
CA LEU A 20 28.66 9.54 1.17
C LEU A 20 27.96 9.03 -0.10
N ILE A 21 26.66 9.35 -0.27
CA ILE A 21 25.90 9.00 -1.47
C ILE A 21 26.34 9.87 -2.66
N GLU A 22 26.55 11.18 -2.46
CA GLU A 22 27.02 12.10 -3.51
C GLU A 22 28.43 11.75 -3.99
N GLU A 23 29.36 11.42 -3.07
CA GLU A 23 30.69 10.94 -3.42
C GLU A 23 30.63 9.62 -4.20
N SER A 24 29.82 8.67 -3.73
CA SER A 24 29.61 7.41 -4.44
C SER A 24 29.00 7.62 -5.83
N LEU A 25 28.11 8.60 -6.00
CA LEU A 25 27.52 8.94 -7.29
C LEU A 25 28.55 9.54 -8.24
N ALA A 26 29.44 10.41 -7.76
CA ALA A 26 30.50 10.99 -8.57
C ALA A 26 31.44 9.90 -9.14
N ILE A 27 31.90 8.99 -8.28
CA ILE A 27 32.76 7.87 -8.69
C ILE A 27 32.04 6.97 -9.70
N ARG A 28 30.76 6.64 -9.45
CA ARG A 28 29.98 5.79 -10.37
C ARG A 28 29.73 6.44 -11.72
N ARG A 29 29.62 7.78 -11.78
CA ARG A 29 29.56 8.52 -13.05
C ARG A 29 30.87 8.47 -13.81
N GLU A 30 32.01 8.61 -13.13
CA GLU A 30 33.33 8.46 -13.76
C GLU A 30 33.57 7.04 -14.30
N LEU A 31 33.05 6.03 -13.61
CA LEU A 31 33.12 4.63 -14.01
C LEU A 31 32.03 4.20 -15.02
N GLU A 32 31.14 5.13 -15.41
CA GLU A 32 29.97 4.85 -16.26
C GLU A 32 29.07 3.70 -15.76
N ASP A 33 29.07 3.44 -14.45
CA ASP A 33 28.26 2.40 -13.80
C ASP A 33 26.80 2.84 -13.72
N ARG A 34 26.03 2.56 -14.77
CA ARG A 34 24.61 2.92 -14.88
C ARG A 34 23.76 2.38 -13.72
N SER A 35 23.95 1.12 -13.33
CA SER A 35 23.22 0.51 -12.21
C SER A 35 23.54 1.22 -10.91
N GLY A 36 24.82 1.49 -10.66
CA GLY A 36 25.23 2.22 -9.48
C GLY A 36 24.72 3.66 -9.46
N ILE A 37 24.69 4.35 -10.60
CA ILE A 37 24.14 5.71 -10.70
C ILE A 37 22.66 5.70 -10.28
N ALA A 38 21.88 4.75 -10.81
CA ALA A 38 20.46 4.62 -10.50
C ALA A 38 20.20 4.40 -9.00
N ASP A 39 20.96 3.50 -8.37
CA ASP A 39 20.89 3.23 -6.92
C ASP A 39 21.23 4.47 -6.08
N SER A 40 22.31 5.18 -6.45
CA SER A 40 22.73 6.37 -5.71
C SER A 40 21.69 7.49 -5.80
N LEU A 41 21.08 7.69 -6.97
CA LEU A 41 19.99 8.65 -7.16
C LEU A 41 18.75 8.28 -6.34
N PHE A 42 18.38 7.00 -6.29
CA PHE A 42 17.27 6.51 -5.46
C PHE A 42 17.51 6.82 -3.98
N HIS A 43 18.68 6.50 -3.45
CA HIS A 43 18.99 6.77 -2.04
C HIS A 43 19.10 8.27 -1.74
N LEU A 44 19.64 9.08 -2.66
CA LEU A 44 19.64 10.53 -2.49
C LEU A 44 18.22 11.08 -2.45
N ALA A 45 17.29 10.50 -3.21
CA ALA A 45 15.88 10.85 -3.17
C ALA A 45 15.23 10.49 -1.81
N GLU A 46 15.58 9.35 -1.21
CA GLU A 46 15.12 8.96 0.13
C GLU A 46 15.57 9.97 1.19
N VAL A 47 16.86 10.33 1.20
CA VAL A 47 17.42 11.31 2.15
C VAL A 47 16.81 12.70 1.93
N THR A 48 16.67 13.11 0.68
CA THR A 48 16.06 14.41 0.34
C THR A 48 14.58 14.46 0.76
N SER A 49 13.85 13.37 0.56
CA SER A 49 12.45 13.23 1.01
C SER A 49 12.32 13.24 2.53
N SER A 50 13.25 12.64 3.29
CA SER A 50 13.20 12.67 4.76
C SER A 50 13.48 14.07 5.33
N ARG A 51 14.12 14.95 4.54
CA ARG A 51 14.37 16.35 4.89
C ARG A 51 13.26 17.30 4.44
N GLY A 52 12.22 16.77 3.77
CA GLY A 52 11.05 17.53 3.35
C GLY A 52 11.15 18.24 2.00
N ASP A 53 12.28 18.12 1.29
CA ASP A 53 12.40 18.66 -0.07
C ASP A 53 11.79 17.68 -1.09
N TYR A 54 10.46 17.70 -1.14
CA TYR A 54 9.69 16.79 -1.97
C TYR A 54 9.88 17.05 -3.46
N THR A 55 10.14 18.29 -3.88
CA THR A 55 10.39 18.65 -5.28
C THR A 55 11.69 18.02 -5.78
N GLN A 56 12.78 18.21 -5.04
CA GLN A 56 14.06 17.63 -5.42
C GLN A 56 14.03 16.10 -5.33
N ALA A 57 13.40 15.53 -4.28
CA ALA A 57 13.21 14.09 -4.17
C ALA A 57 12.45 13.50 -5.37
N GLN A 58 11.38 14.17 -5.82
CA GLN A 58 10.61 13.74 -6.99
C GLN A 58 11.47 13.71 -8.27
N SER A 59 12.35 14.70 -8.47
CA SER A 59 13.27 14.75 -9.61
C SER A 59 14.26 13.58 -9.56
N LEU A 60 14.86 13.34 -8.40
CA LEU A 60 15.85 12.27 -8.21
C LEU A 60 15.24 10.88 -8.40
N TYR A 61 14.03 10.63 -7.89
CA TYR A 61 13.31 9.38 -8.14
C TYR A 61 13.00 9.17 -9.63
N ARG A 62 12.67 10.24 -10.37
CA ARG A 62 12.41 10.14 -11.82
C ARG A 62 13.68 9.82 -12.61
N GLU A 63 14.80 10.44 -12.26
CA GLU A 63 16.09 10.16 -12.90
C GLU A 63 16.51 8.71 -12.65
N SER A 64 16.43 8.26 -11.39
CA SER A 64 16.70 6.86 -11.03
C SER A 64 15.77 5.88 -11.77
N LEU A 65 14.47 6.18 -11.82
CA LEU A 65 13.48 5.36 -12.51
C LEU A 65 13.75 5.22 -14.00
N ALA A 66 14.14 6.32 -14.68
CA ALA A 66 14.45 6.29 -16.10
C ALA A 66 15.63 5.35 -16.40
N ILE A 67 16.68 5.39 -15.59
CA ILE A 67 17.82 4.48 -15.72
C ILE A 67 17.40 3.05 -15.41
N ALA A 68 16.59 2.83 -14.37
CA ALA A 68 16.08 1.51 -14.01
C ALA A 68 15.21 0.90 -15.13
N GLU A 69 14.41 1.70 -15.85
CA GLU A 69 13.66 1.26 -17.03
C GLU A 69 14.57 0.85 -18.18
N GLU A 70 15.65 1.58 -18.45
CA GLU A 70 16.64 1.20 -19.47
C GLU A 70 17.34 -0.12 -19.14
N LEU A 71 17.54 -0.41 -17.85
CA LEU A 71 18.21 -1.63 -17.35
C LEU A 71 17.25 -2.82 -17.13
N ASP A 72 15.94 -2.65 -17.35
CA ASP A 72 14.87 -3.59 -16.94
C ASP A 72 14.97 -4.01 -15.45
N ASP A 73 15.46 -3.12 -14.58
CA ASP A 73 15.52 -3.35 -13.13
C ASP A 73 14.16 -3.11 -12.49
N LYS A 74 13.32 -4.14 -12.55
CA LYS A 74 11.97 -4.16 -11.98
C LYS A 74 11.95 -3.93 -10.47
N TRP A 75 13.01 -4.29 -9.75
CA TRP A 75 13.08 -4.07 -8.31
C TRP A 75 13.25 -2.58 -8.02
N LEU A 76 14.23 -1.95 -8.67
CA LEU A 76 14.49 -0.52 -8.51
C LEU A 76 13.32 0.33 -9.01
N ILE A 77 12.69 -0.06 -10.13
CA ILE A 77 11.45 0.58 -10.62
C ILE A 77 10.37 0.58 -9.54
N ALA A 78 10.10 -0.56 -8.89
CA ALA A 78 9.08 -0.65 -7.85
C ALA A 78 9.43 0.21 -6.62
N SER A 79 10.70 0.23 -6.23
CA SER A 79 11.22 1.06 -5.13
C SER A 79 11.08 2.55 -5.41
N CYS A 80 11.44 3.03 -6.61
CA CYS A 80 11.26 4.42 -7.03
C CYS A 80 9.79 4.84 -7.00
N LEU A 81 8.88 3.99 -7.50
CA LEU A 81 7.45 4.25 -7.44
C LEU A 81 6.93 4.33 -6.00
N GLN A 82 7.42 3.48 -5.09
CA GLN A 82 7.09 3.55 -3.66
C GLN A 82 7.61 4.83 -3.00
N GLY A 83 8.84 5.24 -3.32
CA GLY A 83 9.39 6.53 -2.86
C GLY A 83 8.52 7.70 -3.30
N LEU A 84 8.14 7.72 -4.58
CA LEU A 84 7.22 8.73 -5.14
C LEU A 84 5.84 8.71 -4.51
N MET A 85 5.31 7.55 -4.08
CA MET A 85 4.04 7.48 -3.36
C MET A 85 4.07 8.27 -2.05
N GLY A 86 5.18 8.17 -1.31
CA GLY A 86 5.40 8.91 -0.06
C GLY A 86 5.50 10.41 -0.32
N VAL A 87 6.28 10.80 -1.34
CA VAL A 87 6.42 12.20 -1.78
C VAL A 87 5.07 12.77 -2.22
N ALA A 88 4.29 12.03 -3.00
CA ALA A 88 2.97 12.42 -3.46
C ALA A 88 1.99 12.63 -2.30
N LEU A 89 2.02 11.75 -1.30
CA LEU A 89 1.21 11.90 -0.08
C LEU A 89 1.58 13.13 0.72
N ALA A 90 2.88 13.35 0.94
CA ALA A 90 3.35 14.50 1.70
C ALA A 90 3.08 15.83 0.96
N SER A 91 3.02 15.79 -0.37
CA SER A 91 2.69 16.93 -1.22
C SER A 91 1.18 17.12 -1.45
N GLY A 92 0.31 16.40 -0.73
CA GLY A 92 -1.14 16.54 -0.84
C GLY A 92 -1.74 16.02 -2.15
N GLN A 93 -1.08 15.05 -2.81
CA GLN A 93 -1.51 14.43 -4.06
C GLN A 93 -1.92 12.95 -3.85
N PRO A 94 -2.94 12.66 -3.04
CA PRO A 94 -3.29 11.28 -2.65
C PRO A 94 -3.82 10.46 -3.84
N ALA A 95 -4.46 11.10 -4.82
CA ALA A 95 -4.90 10.47 -6.07
C ALA A 95 -3.73 9.91 -6.88
N TRP A 96 -2.68 10.71 -7.05
CA TRP A 96 -1.47 10.31 -7.75
C TRP A 96 -0.72 9.22 -6.98
N SER A 97 -0.61 9.36 -5.65
CA SER A 97 -0.04 8.32 -4.78
C SER A 97 -0.76 6.97 -4.94
N ALA A 98 -2.10 6.97 -5.02
CA ALA A 98 -2.86 5.74 -5.24
C ALA A 98 -2.61 5.11 -6.63
N ARG A 99 -2.39 5.91 -7.69
CA ARG A 99 -2.01 5.38 -9.01
C ARG A 99 -0.61 4.78 -9.01
N LEU A 100 0.35 5.49 -8.41
CA LEU A 100 1.73 5.00 -8.25
C LEU A 100 1.74 3.66 -7.52
N TRP A 101 0.91 3.54 -6.48
CA TRP A 101 0.70 2.30 -5.74
C TRP A 101 0.27 1.15 -6.65
N GLY A 102 -0.79 1.33 -7.43
CA GLY A 102 -1.29 0.29 -8.33
C GLY A 102 -0.23 -0.17 -9.33
N THR A 103 0.57 0.78 -9.85
CA THR A 103 1.66 0.48 -10.79
C THR A 103 2.76 -0.35 -10.11
N ALA A 104 3.21 0.07 -8.92
CA ALA A 104 4.27 -0.60 -8.17
C ALA A 104 3.90 -2.03 -7.75
N GLU A 105 2.65 -2.27 -7.36
CA GLU A 105 2.17 -3.60 -7.03
C GLU A 105 2.17 -4.56 -8.21
N ARG A 106 1.71 -4.11 -9.38
CA ARG A 106 1.73 -4.94 -10.59
C ARG A 106 3.16 -5.41 -10.90
N ILE A 107 4.14 -4.53 -10.74
CA ILE A 107 5.54 -4.84 -10.99
C ILE A 107 6.08 -5.82 -9.93
N ARG A 108 5.80 -5.59 -8.64
CA ARG A 108 6.18 -6.54 -7.57
C ARG A 108 5.52 -7.92 -7.73
N GLU A 109 4.25 -7.97 -8.11
CA GLU A 109 3.56 -9.23 -8.43
C GLU A 109 4.26 -9.97 -9.58
N SER A 110 4.71 -9.25 -10.62
CA SER A 110 5.46 -9.85 -11.73
C SER A 110 6.83 -10.42 -11.34
N LEU A 111 7.42 -9.93 -10.25
CA LEU A 111 8.66 -10.44 -9.67
C LEU A 111 8.44 -11.68 -8.78
N GLY A 112 7.19 -12.02 -8.45
CA GLY A 112 6.88 -13.09 -7.50
C GLY A 112 7.33 -12.81 -6.05
N VAL A 113 7.76 -11.57 -5.77
CA VAL A 113 8.20 -11.15 -4.43
C VAL A 113 7.02 -10.47 -3.74
N PRO A 114 6.36 -11.12 -2.76
CA PRO A 114 5.35 -10.45 -1.95
C PRO A 114 5.99 -9.31 -1.15
N ILE A 115 5.18 -8.31 -0.81
CA ILE A 115 5.62 -7.14 -0.02
C ILE A 115 6.36 -7.63 1.24
N PRO A 116 7.64 -7.25 1.44
CA PRO A 116 8.40 -7.66 2.61
C PRO A 116 7.67 -7.33 3.91
N LEU A 117 7.65 -8.26 4.87
CA LEU A 117 6.90 -8.11 6.12
C LEU A 117 7.29 -6.87 6.93
N VAL A 118 8.55 -6.41 6.81
CA VAL A 118 9.07 -5.18 7.45
C VAL A 118 8.42 -3.92 6.88
N GLU A 119 8.05 -3.92 5.60
CA GLU A 119 7.37 -2.79 4.97
C GLU A 119 5.85 -2.79 5.24
N ARG A 120 5.29 -3.90 5.75
CA ARG A 120 3.84 -4.07 5.92
C ARG A 120 3.22 -3.05 6.88
N ALA A 121 3.90 -2.67 7.97
CA ALA A 121 3.39 -1.67 8.91
C ALA A 121 3.37 -0.26 8.28
N ARG A 122 4.43 0.13 7.57
CA ARG A 122 4.51 1.39 6.82
C ARG A 122 3.48 1.42 5.69
N TYR A 123 3.28 0.28 5.04
CA TYR A 123 2.26 0.06 4.02
C TYR A 123 0.85 0.24 4.59
N GLU A 124 0.51 -0.37 5.72
CA GLU A 124 -0.80 -0.22 6.38
C GLU A 124 -1.06 1.22 6.84
N GLN A 125 -0.06 1.90 7.41
CA GLN A 125 -0.16 3.31 7.76
C GLN A 125 -0.40 4.19 6.52
N MET A 126 0.26 3.89 5.42
CA MET A 126 0.12 4.63 4.17
C MET A 126 -1.26 4.41 3.51
N VAL A 127 -1.80 3.18 3.55
CA VAL A 127 -3.19 2.89 3.15
C VAL A 127 -4.19 3.66 4.01
N ASN A 128 -3.99 3.69 5.34
CA ASN A 128 -4.89 4.40 6.24
C ASN A 128 -4.86 5.91 5.99
N SER A 129 -3.68 6.50 5.76
CA SER A 129 -3.54 7.91 5.39
C SER A 129 -4.25 8.22 4.07
N LEU A 130 -4.08 7.37 3.04
CA LEU A 130 -4.75 7.50 1.75
C LEU A 130 -6.27 7.39 1.86
N HIS A 131 -6.77 6.46 2.68
CA HIS A 131 -8.20 6.34 2.92
C HIS A 131 -8.79 7.57 3.59
N THR A 132 -8.09 8.19 4.53
CA THR A 132 -8.53 9.41 5.22
C THR A 132 -8.56 10.60 4.27
N GLN A 133 -7.55 10.75 3.41
CA GLN A 133 -7.43 11.92 2.52
C GLN A 133 -8.25 11.81 1.22
N LEU A 134 -8.37 10.61 0.65
CA LEU A 134 -8.99 10.39 -0.66
C LEU A 134 -10.37 9.75 -0.57
N GLY A 135 -10.68 9.07 0.54
CA GLY A 135 -11.84 8.20 0.65
C GLY A 135 -11.62 6.83 -0.01
N LYS A 136 -12.26 5.80 0.54
CA LYS A 136 -12.06 4.39 0.13
C LYS A 136 -12.41 4.11 -1.34
N THR A 137 -13.45 4.74 -1.86
CA THR A 137 -13.94 4.53 -3.24
C THR A 137 -13.00 5.13 -4.27
N ALA A 138 -12.61 6.40 -4.09
CA ALA A 138 -11.67 7.07 -4.98
C ALA A 138 -10.26 6.46 -4.90
N PHE A 139 -9.83 6.03 -3.71
CA PHE A 139 -8.59 5.25 -3.56
C PHE A 139 -8.59 3.96 -4.39
N ARG A 140 -9.65 3.15 -4.28
CA ARG A 140 -9.78 1.90 -5.07
C ARG A 140 -9.79 2.18 -6.57
N ALA A 141 -10.49 3.24 -7.01
CA ALA A 141 -10.55 3.63 -8.41
C ALA A 141 -9.17 4.06 -8.95
N ALA A 142 -8.49 4.99 -8.26
CA ALA A 142 -7.17 5.47 -8.64
C ALA A 142 -6.11 4.37 -8.62
N ARG A 143 -6.16 3.47 -7.62
CA ARG A 143 -5.28 2.30 -7.57
C ARG A 143 -5.54 1.33 -8.72
N LYS A 144 -6.81 1.08 -9.07
CA LYS A 144 -7.16 0.24 -10.23
C LYS A 144 -6.69 0.87 -11.54
N GLU A 145 -6.84 2.18 -11.69
CA GLU A 145 -6.33 2.95 -12.82
C GLU A 145 -4.80 2.81 -12.92
N GLY A 146 -4.08 3.00 -11.81
CA GLY A 146 -2.63 2.83 -11.75
C GLY A 146 -2.14 1.43 -12.12
N ARG A 147 -2.88 0.37 -11.77
CA ARG A 147 -2.54 -1.01 -12.19
C ARG A 147 -2.50 -1.19 -13.71
N LEU A 148 -3.18 -0.33 -14.47
CA LEU A 148 -3.21 -0.37 -15.92
C LEU A 148 -2.14 0.52 -16.57
N MET A 149 -1.33 1.23 -15.77
CA MET A 149 -0.33 2.17 -16.25
C MET A 149 1.07 1.53 -16.35
N THR A 150 1.86 2.07 -17.28
CA THR A 150 3.33 1.95 -17.28
C THR A 150 3.95 2.96 -16.31
N PRO A 151 5.22 2.79 -15.89
CA PRO A 151 5.90 3.78 -15.05
C PRO A 151 5.88 5.19 -15.67
N VAL A 152 6.17 5.30 -16.97
CA VAL A 152 6.06 6.57 -17.72
C VAL A 152 4.66 7.19 -17.65
N GLN A 153 3.60 6.39 -17.85
CA GLN A 153 2.22 6.90 -17.82
C GLN A 153 1.82 7.40 -16.44
N VAL A 154 2.20 6.69 -15.37
CA VAL A 154 1.83 7.09 -14.01
C VAL A 154 2.58 8.34 -13.55
N LEU A 155 3.81 8.57 -14.04
CA LEU A 155 4.53 9.82 -13.79
C LEU A 155 3.85 11.06 -14.39
N ALA A 156 3.22 10.90 -15.55
CA ALA A 156 2.45 11.97 -16.20
C ALA A 156 1.07 12.20 -15.53
N ALA A 157 0.55 11.21 -14.80
CA ALA A 157 -0.79 11.22 -14.22
C ALA A 157 -0.88 11.87 -12.82
N GLN A 158 -0.24 13.03 -12.62
CA GLN A 158 -0.24 13.79 -11.34
C GLN A 158 -1.57 14.52 -11.06
N GLY A 159 -2.41 14.71 -12.07
CA GLY A 159 -3.69 15.40 -11.93
C GLY A 159 -4.72 14.64 -11.07
N PRO A 160 -5.80 15.31 -10.64
CA PRO A 160 -6.85 14.70 -9.82
C PRO A 160 -7.48 13.48 -10.50
N VAL A 161 -8.10 12.60 -9.70
CA VAL A 161 -8.90 11.51 -10.26
C VAL A 161 -10.05 12.15 -11.04
N LYS A 162 -10.09 11.94 -12.36
CA LYS A 162 -11.27 12.26 -13.19
C LYS A 162 -12.36 11.23 -12.87
N LEU A 163 -12.91 11.28 -11.67
CA LEU A 163 -14.21 10.70 -11.40
C LEU A 163 -15.15 11.53 -12.27
N SER A 164 -15.68 10.95 -13.35
CA SER A 164 -16.75 11.55 -14.14
C SER A 164 -17.75 12.16 -13.16
N THR A 165 -17.93 13.47 -13.26
CA THR A 165 -18.56 14.36 -12.26
C THR A 165 -19.95 13.87 -11.84
N GLU A 166 -20.60 13.05 -12.66
CA GLU A 166 -21.87 12.40 -12.37
C GLU A 166 -21.81 11.34 -11.25
N ALA A 167 -20.70 10.61 -11.09
CA ALA A 167 -20.55 9.58 -10.06
C ALA A 167 -20.22 10.18 -8.69
N ALA A 168 -19.44 11.25 -8.66
CA ALA A 168 -19.14 12.01 -7.45
C ALA A 168 -20.36 12.83 -6.98
N GLN A 169 -21.09 13.47 -7.90
CA GLN A 169 -22.30 14.23 -7.58
C GLN A 169 -23.48 13.34 -7.19
N ARG A 170 -23.59 12.11 -7.73
CA ARG A 170 -24.57 11.12 -7.25
C ARG A 170 -24.23 10.60 -5.85
N ALA A 171 -22.95 10.51 -5.50
CA ALA A 171 -22.51 10.09 -4.16
C ALA A 171 -22.71 11.18 -3.10
N GLU A 172 -22.56 12.47 -3.46
CA GLU A 172 -22.82 13.59 -2.55
C GLU A 172 -24.32 13.89 -2.37
N LYS A 173 -25.16 13.72 -3.40
CA LYS A 173 -26.63 13.91 -3.27
C LYS A 173 -27.34 12.73 -2.60
N ALA A 174 -26.71 11.57 -2.52
CA ALA A 174 -27.27 10.38 -1.88
C ALA A 174 -26.73 10.19 -0.45
N GLY A 175 -27.17 11.05 0.48
CA GLY A 175 -27.42 10.61 1.86
C GLY A 175 -26.33 10.85 2.91
N THR A 176 -26.52 11.92 3.67
CA THR A 176 -26.68 11.79 5.12
C THR A 176 -27.61 10.61 5.43
N VAL A 177 -27.04 9.50 5.88
CA VAL A 177 -27.57 8.44 6.76
C VAL A 177 -26.72 7.18 6.52
N ALA A 178 -26.08 6.70 7.60
CA ALA A 178 -25.56 5.36 7.85
C ALA A 178 -24.94 4.56 6.67
N THR A 179 -23.61 4.39 6.76
CA THR A 179 -22.80 3.23 6.33
C THR A 179 -23.40 2.28 5.27
N PRO A 180 -22.91 2.30 4.02
CA PRO A 180 -23.14 1.20 3.08
C PRO A 180 -22.02 0.15 3.17
N ILE A 181 -22.47 -1.07 3.44
CA ILE A 181 -21.77 -2.34 3.45
C ILE A 181 -21.19 -2.65 2.05
N SER A 182 -19.93 -3.13 1.98
CA SER A 182 -19.35 -3.65 0.73
C SER A 182 -19.98 -5.01 0.38
N PRO A 183 -20.45 -5.24 -0.85
CA PRO A 183 -21.04 -6.51 -1.26
C PRO A 183 -19.94 -7.46 -1.75
N LEU A 184 -19.63 -8.51 -0.98
CA LEU A 184 -19.34 -9.86 -1.50
C LEU A 184 -19.24 -10.90 -0.36
N SER A 185 -20.39 -11.19 0.24
CA SER A 185 -20.85 -12.52 0.67
C SER A 185 -22.23 -12.25 1.25
N ALA A 186 -23.29 -12.38 0.45
CA ALA A 186 -24.60 -11.76 0.68
C ALA A 186 -25.37 -12.19 1.95
N LYS A 187 -24.71 -12.71 2.98
CA LYS A 187 -25.33 -13.14 4.24
C LYS A 187 -24.61 -12.67 5.51
N LEU A 188 -23.30 -12.37 5.49
CA LEU A 188 -22.54 -12.05 6.72
C LEU A 188 -22.18 -10.56 6.82
N THR A 189 -22.32 -10.02 8.02
CA THR A 189 -21.86 -8.66 8.39
C THR A 189 -20.33 -8.63 8.55
N VAL A 190 -19.74 -7.42 8.51
CA VAL A 190 -18.29 -7.24 8.71
C VAL A 190 -17.82 -7.89 10.01
N ARG A 191 -18.57 -7.70 11.10
CA ARG A 191 -18.22 -8.26 12.40
C ARG A 191 -18.32 -9.78 12.43
N GLU A 192 -19.27 -10.35 11.71
CA GLU A 192 -19.42 -11.80 11.55
C GLU A 192 -18.30 -12.41 10.71
N VAL A 193 -17.83 -11.71 9.67
CA VAL A 193 -16.67 -12.12 8.88
C VAL A 193 -15.40 -12.11 9.73
N GLU A 194 -15.18 -11.08 10.56
CA GLU A 194 -14.04 -11.02 11.48
C GLU A 194 -14.02 -12.21 12.45
N VAL A 195 -15.15 -12.51 13.09
CA VAL A 195 -15.30 -13.67 13.98
C VAL A 195 -15.05 -14.98 13.23
N LEU A 196 -15.61 -15.13 12.02
CA LEU A 196 -15.44 -16.33 11.20
C LEU A 196 -13.97 -16.56 10.78
N ARG A 197 -13.24 -15.49 10.45
CA ARG A 197 -11.80 -15.57 10.14
C ARG A 197 -10.98 -16.03 11.34
N MET A 198 -11.22 -15.47 12.52
CA MET A 198 -10.48 -15.85 13.73
C MET A 198 -10.69 -17.33 14.08
N ILE A 199 -11.91 -17.83 13.88
CA ILE A 199 -12.24 -19.25 14.09
C ILE A 199 -11.56 -20.15 13.08
N ALA A 200 -11.52 -19.73 11.82
CA ALA A 200 -10.84 -20.46 10.76
C ALA A 200 -9.31 -20.48 10.94
N LEU A 201 -8.74 -19.47 11.60
CA LEU A 201 -7.35 -19.42 12.08
C LEU A 201 -7.11 -20.27 13.35
N GLY A 202 -8.13 -20.96 13.87
CA GLY A 202 -8.01 -21.87 15.01
C GLY A 202 -8.17 -21.23 16.40
N LEU A 203 -8.55 -19.95 16.50
CA LEU A 203 -8.68 -19.27 17.80
C LEU A 203 -9.93 -19.71 18.56
N THR A 204 -9.80 -20.08 19.83
CA THR A 204 -10.92 -20.41 20.72
C THR A 204 -11.83 -19.21 21.00
N ASP A 205 -13.07 -19.44 21.44
CA ASP A 205 -14.04 -18.36 21.69
C ASP A 205 -13.56 -17.37 22.76
N THR A 206 -12.73 -17.82 23.71
CA THR A 206 -12.07 -16.97 24.70
C THR A 206 -11.06 -16.02 24.03
N GLN A 207 -10.21 -16.55 23.15
CA GLN A 207 -9.23 -15.75 22.42
C GLN A 207 -9.88 -14.78 21.43
N VAL A 208 -11.01 -15.18 20.82
CA VAL A 208 -11.82 -14.29 19.98
C VAL A 208 -12.40 -13.16 20.83
N ALA A 209 -12.95 -13.46 22.00
CA ALA A 209 -13.50 -12.47 22.93
C ALA A 209 -12.45 -11.44 23.36
N GLU A 210 -11.26 -11.90 23.72
CA GLU A 210 -10.12 -11.04 24.08
C GLU A 210 -9.67 -10.16 22.92
N LYS A 211 -9.44 -10.73 21.73
CA LYS A 211 -9.00 -9.97 20.55
C LYS A 211 -10.01 -8.92 20.10
N LEU A 212 -11.29 -9.22 20.26
CA LEU A 212 -12.37 -8.34 19.83
C LEU A 212 -12.85 -7.39 20.92
N VAL A 213 -12.30 -7.49 22.14
CA VAL A 213 -12.68 -6.71 23.33
C VAL A 213 -14.20 -6.80 23.57
N ILE A 214 -14.73 -8.03 23.57
CA ILE A 214 -16.16 -8.33 23.81
C ILE A 214 -16.31 -9.53 24.75
N SER A 215 -17.51 -9.77 25.27
CA SER A 215 -17.76 -10.94 26.13
C SER A 215 -17.81 -12.25 25.33
N ARG A 216 -17.48 -13.38 25.98
CA ARG A 216 -17.67 -14.73 25.40
C ARG A 216 -19.12 -15.00 24.98
N ARG A 217 -20.09 -14.43 25.70
CA ARG A 217 -21.51 -14.51 25.35
C ARG A 217 -21.81 -13.80 24.03
N THR A 218 -21.17 -12.66 23.78
CA THR A 218 -21.29 -11.91 22.52
C THR A 218 -20.65 -12.68 21.35
N VAL A 219 -19.52 -13.36 21.58
CA VAL A 219 -18.90 -14.25 20.58
C VAL A 219 -19.84 -15.41 20.22
N ASN A 220 -20.45 -16.05 21.21
CA ASN A 220 -21.45 -17.10 20.99
C ASN A 220 -22.67 -16.58 20.20
N ALA A 221 -23.14 -15.37 20.47
CA ALA A 221 -24.24 -14.77 19.71
C ALA A 221 -23.84 -14.52 18.23
N HIS A 222 -22.63 -14.04 17.98
CA HIS A 222 -22.10 -13.93 16.62
C HIS A 222 -21.98 -15.28 15.93
N LEU A 223 -21.52 -16.31 16.64
CA LEU A 223 -21.40 -17.67 16.10
C LEU A 223 -22.74 -18.27 15.69
N THR A 224 -23.76 -18.17 16.53
CA THR A 224 -25.12 -18.63 16.20
C THR A 224 -25.67 -17.92 14.97
N SER A 225 -25.46 -16.60 14.88
CA SER A 225 -25.87 -15.81 13.71
C SER A 225 -25.12 -16.22 12.44
N ILE A 226 -23.80 -16.42 12.54
CA ILE A 226 -22.95 -16.89 11.43
C ILE A 226 -23.42 -18.24 10.92
N TYR A 227 -23.60 -19.21 11.81
CA TYR A 227 -24.02 -20.58 11.49
C TYR A 227 -25.36 -20.62 10.77
N SER A 228 -26.34 -19.86 11.28
CA SER A 228 -27.65 -19.69 10.62
C SER A 228 -27.50 -19.06 9.23
N LYS A 229 -26.70 -18.01 9.10
CA LYS A 229 -26.50 -17.29 7.84
C LYS A 229 -25.77 -18.12 6.77
N ILE A 230 -24.73 -18.88 7.13
CA ILE A 230 -24.00 -19.73 6.17
C ILE A 230 -24.57 -21.15 6.06
N ASN A 231 -25.66 -21.44 6.77
CA ASN A 231 -26.36 -22.73 6.78
C ASN A 231 -25.46 -23.91 7.17
N VAL A 232 -24.70 -23.74 8.27
CA VAL A 232 -23.87 -24.80 8.86
C VAL A 232 -24.17 -24.91 10.35
N SER A 233 -23.95 -26.09 10.93
CA SER A 233 -24.21 -26.36 12.35
C SER A 233 -22.95 -26.60 13.18
N THR A 234 -21.78 -26.70 12.56
CA THR A 234 -20.53 -27.03 13.23
C THR A 234 -19.42 -26.02 12.94
N ARG A 235 -18.53 -25.88 13.91
CA ARG A 235 -17.32 -25.04 13.81
C ARG A 235 -16.44 -25.45 12.65
N SER A 236 -16.23 -26.75 12.46
CA SER A 236 -15.42 -27.29 11.35
C SER A 236 -16.02 -26.96 9.99
N ALA A 237 -17.36 -27.00 9.85
CA ALA A 237 -18.03 -26.61 8.62
C ALA A 237 -17.93 -25.10 8.35
N ALA A 238 -18.02 -24.27 9.40
CA ALA A 238 -17.79 -22.83 9.28
C ALA A 238 -16.34 -22.50 8.90
N THR A 239 -15.35 -23.19 9.47
CA THR A 239 -13.93 -23.06 9.08
C THR A 239 -13.72 -23.42 7.60
N ARG A 240 -14.31 -24.53 7.14
CA ARG A 240 -14.23 -24.94 5.73
C ARG A 240 -14.85 -23.90 4.79
N TYR A 241 -16.03 -23.38 5.14
CA TYR A 241 -16.67 -22.29 4.41
C TYR A 241 -15.76 -21.07 4.28
N ALA A 242 -15.02 -20.72 5.35
CA ALA A 242 -14.10 -19.59 5.33
C ALA A 242 -12.92 -19.80 4.36
N LEU A 243 -12.36 -21.02 4.30
CA LEU A 243 -11.28 -21.36 3.37
C LEU A 243 -11.78 -21.36 1.91
N ASP A 244 -12.92 -21.99 1.64
CA ASP A 244 -13.50 -22.09 0.30
C ASP A 244 -13.84 -20.69 -0.29
N ASN A 245 -14.19 -19.73 0.58
CA ASN A 245 -14.50 -18.35 0.21
C ASN A 245 -13.29 -17.40 0.34
N ARG A 246 -12.07 -17.92 0.52
CA ARG A 246 -10.82 -17.13 0.64
C ARG A 246 -10.91 -16.01 1.68
N LEU A 247 -11.56 -16.30 2.81
CA LEU A 247 -11.64 -15.40 3.95
C LEU A 247 -10.39 -15.48 4.83
N VAL A 248 -9.57 -16.52 4.67
CA VAL A 248 -8.28 -16.70 5.35
C VAL A 248 -7.20 -17.00 4.32
#